data_AF-A0A819CYT5-F1
#
_entry.id   AF-A0A819CYT5-F1
#
_cell.length_a   1.000
_cell.length_b   1.000
_cell.length_c   1.000
_cell.angle_alpha   90.00
_cell.angle_beta   90.00
_cell.angle_gamma   90.00
#
_symmetry.space_group_name_H-M   'P 1'
#
loop_
_entity.id
_entity.type
_entity.pdbx_description
1 polymer ?
#
loop_
_entity_poly.entity_id
_entity_poly.type
_entity_poly.pdbx_seq_one_letter_code
_entity_poly.pdbx_strand_id
1 'polypeptide(L)'
;MLTFLCAVFVVGIIIMVGKLRRPNTTQKCAHIVVLGDLGRSPRMCNHAIQFEKHKFNVQLIGYAESKLGQTISNNNNINVSALKPFPQIQGLPAVLVYGLKILWQFGTLFIRLCQLPKPDVICVQNPPSIPAIFTTFLVAKIRGARLIIDWHNYGYSMLALKHGVRHWIVHLCQKYEFFLGQLADINLCVSDTFKQNLGVHLIKASVLYDKPTDQFHILTTEEKHQILMKMSTKYSYKQFQGKSDDSTRFTSEDEKNNVTYVKDRPAILVSSTSWSEDENFTLLFDALKQYGSDDMTNLPSIVCIVTGKGPLKDQFIEQVEREREQYKHIEFCFPWLDADDYPLLLGCADIGVCLHQSSSGFDLPMKVVDMFAVGVPVCAVHYDCIGELVRRDQNGVIFQDSHDLSDRLESLLRGFPDRCLKLESLKSNLKNNLSNENWSTEWETVMKPLIRL
;
A
#
# COMPACT_ATOMS: atom_id res chain seq x y z
N MET A 1 12.31 22.99 -36.10
CA MET A 1 10.97 22.46 -35.76
C MET A 1 10.82 22.22 -34.25
N LEU A 2 11.72 21.49 -33.59
CA LEU A 2 11.68 21.23 -32.14
C LEU A 2 11.79 22.50 -31.28
N THR A 3 12.70 23.41 -31.63
CA THR A 3 12.88 24.72 -30.98
C THR A 3 11.66 25.64 -31.13
N PHE A 4 11.00 25.60 -32.29
CA PHE A 4 9.77 26.35 -32.57
C PHE A 4 8.58 25.79 -31.77
N LEU A 5 8.46 24.46 -31.68
CA LEU A 5 7.46 23.79 -30.82
C LEU A 5 7.70 24.09 -29.33
N CYS A 6 8.94 24.09 -28.86
CA CYS A 6 9.29 24.50 -27.49
C CYS A 6 8.96 25.98 -27.24
N ALA A 7 9.23 26.88 -28.18
CA ALA A 7 8.90 28.30 -28.04
C ALA A 7 7.39 28.54 -28.02
N VAL A 8 6.61 27.87 -28.89
CA VAL A 8 5.14 27.94 -28.90
C VAL A 8 4.55 27.32 -27.63
N PHE A 9 5.15 26.24 -27.11
CA PHE A 9 4.76 25.65 -25.82
C PHE A 9 5.02 26.62 -24.67
N VAL A 10 6.20 27.25 -24.62
CA VAL A 10 6.56 28.24 -23.59
C VAL A 10 5.68 29.49 -23.67
N VAL A 11 5.41 30.02 -24.87
CA VAL A 11 4.51 31.17 -25.07
C VAL A 11 3.05 30.80 -24.75
N GLY A 12 2.61 29.59 -25.10
CA GLY A 12 1.30 29.06 -24.70
C GLY A 12 1.17 28.92 -23.18
N ILE A 13 2.24 28.47 -22.50
CA ILE A 13 2.33 28.45 -21.04
C ILE A 13 2.26 29.86 -20.47
N ILE A 14 3.00 30.83 -21.03
CA ILE A 14 3.00 32.23 -20.56
C ILE A 14 1.61 32.87 -20.75
N ILE A 15 0.93 32.62 -21.87
CA ILE A 15 -0.43 33.13 -22.14
C ILE A 15 -1.46 32.45 -21.21
N MET A 16 -1.31 31.15 -20.95
CA MET A 16 -2.14 30.41 -20.02
C MET A 16 -1.94 30.89 -18.59
N VAL A 17 -0.69 31.12 -18.17
CA VAL A 17 -0.30 31.70 -16.88
C VAL A 17 -0.80 33.14 -16.73
N GLY A 18 -0.82 33.93 -17.81
CA GLY A 18 -1.41 35.27 -17.83
C GLY A 18 -2.92 35.28 -17.59
N LYS A 19 -3.64 34.20 -17.96
CA LYS A 19 -5.07 34.02 -17.68
C LYS A 19 -5.37 33.36 -16.32
N LEU A 20 -4.35 32.93 -15.55
CA LEU A 20 -4.50 32.30 -14.22
C LEU A 20 -4.90 33.25 -13.08
N ARG A 21 -5.11 34.54 -13.37
CA ARG A 21 -5.58 35.53 -12.38
C ARG A 21 -7.09 35.77 -12.50
N ARG A 22 -7.89 35.00 -11.73
CA ARG A 22 -9.24 35.27 -11.11
C ARG A 22 -10.26 34.13 -11.31
N PRO A 23 -11.26 33.94 -10.39
CA PRO A 23 -11.76 34.84 -9.35
C PRO A 23 -11.48 34.39 -7.90
N ASN A 24 -11.78 35.29 -6.95
CA ASN A 24 -11.89 35.04 -5.51
C ASN A 24 -12.93 33.94 -5.25
N THR A 25 -12.53 32.68 -5.21
CA THR A 25 -13.27 31.69 -4.42
C THR A 25 -12.76 31.83 -2.99
N THR A 26 -13.67 32.02 -2.02
CA THR A 26 -13.30 32.01 -0.59
C THR A 26 -12.84 30.62 -0.13
N GLN A 27 -13.26 29.58 -0.85
CA GLN A 27 -12.90 28.20 -0.57
C GLN A 27 -11.47 27.90 -1.03
N LYS A 28 -10.67 27.32 -0.13
CA LYS A 28 -9.30 26.86 -0.42
C LYS A 28 -9.33 25.66 -1.39
N CYS A 29 -8.28 25.51 -2.19
CA CYS A 29 -8.14 24.41 -3.15
C CYS A 29 -6.87 23.59 -2.90
N ALA A 30 -7.00 22.26 -2.89
CA ALA A 30 -5.90 21.32 -2.72
C ALA A 30 -5.74 20.44 -3.96
N HIS A 31 -4.54 20.40 -4.53
CA HIS A 31 -4.18 19.45 -5.58
C HIS A 31 -3.45 18.28 -4.95
N ILE A 32 -4.03 17.08 -5.05
CA ILE A 32 -3.44 15.83 -4.56
C ILE A 32 -2.94 15.05 -5.76
N VAL A 33 -1.64 14.93 -5.92
CA VAL A 33 -0.98 14.53 -7.16
C VAL A 33 -0.26 13.21 -6.99
N VAL A 34 -0.60 12.25 -7.85
CA VAL A 34 0.10 10.98 -8.00
C VAL A 34 0.39 10.76 -9.47
N LEU A 35 1.65 10.54 -9.84
CA LEU A 35 1.99 10.11 -11.20
C LEU A 35 1.91 8.57 -11.30
N GLY A 36 0.73 8.05 -11.01
CA GLY A 36 0.41 6.63 -10.85
C GLY A 36 -1.11 6.42 -10.82
N ASP A 37 -1.53 5.16 -10.73
CA ASP A 37 -2.95 4.79 -10.67
C ASP A 37 -3.56 5.18 -9.31
N LEU A 38 -4.59 6.02 -9.35
CA LEU A 38 -5.24 6.58 -8.17
C LEU A 38 -5.92 5.48 -7.32
N GLY A 39 -6.52 4.48 -7.96
CA GLY A 39 -7.15 3.36 -7.26
C GLY A 39 -6.16 2.46 -6.52
N ARG A 40 -4.86 2.63 -6.76
CA ARG A 40 -3.76 1.89 -6.11
C ARG A 40 -2.89 2.79 -5.22
N SER A 41 -3.38 4.00 -4.92
CA SER A 41 -2.67 5.00 -4.12
C SER A 41 -3.49 5.37 -2.87
N PRO A 42 -3.76 4.41 -1.96
CA PRO A 42 -4.70 4.59 -0.85
C PRO A 42 -4.32 5.76 0.07
N ARG A 43 -3.04 5.94 0.39
CA ARG A 43 -2.57 7.08 1.20
C ARG A 43 -2.92 8.43 0.60
N MET A 44 -2.79 8.60 -0.72
CA MET A 44 -3.12 9.85 -1.40
C MET A 44 -4.63 10.06 -1.51
N CYS A 45 -5.38 8.97 -1.71
CA CYS A 45 -6.84 8.98 -1.55
C CYS A 45 -7.25 9.42 -0.14
N ASN A 46 -6.56 8.94 0.89
CA ASN A 46 -6.81 9.32 2.28
C ASN A 46 -6.45 10.80 2.55
N HIS A 47 -5.38 11.33 1.96
CA HIS A 47 -5.10 12.77 1.96
C HIS A 47 -6.26 13.57 1.33
N ALA A 48 -6.75 13.16 0.17
CA ALA A 48 -7.85 13.83 -0.52
C ALA A 48 -9.12 13.91 0.35
N ILE A 49 -9.47 12.81 1.03
CA ILE A 49 -10.61 12.77 1.96
C ILE A 49 -10.40 13.73 3.13
N GLN A 50 -9.20 13.80 3.72
CA GLN A 50 -8.93 14.68 4.85
C GLN A 50 -8.95 16.17 4.46
N PHE A 51 -8.38 16.53 3.31
CA PHE A 51 -8.48 17.89 2.79
C PHE A 51 -9.95 18.30 2.54
N GLU A 52 -10.77 17.39 2.02
CA GLU A 52 -12.21 17.64 1.82
C GLU A 52 -12.96 17.84 3.15
N LYS A 53 -12.68 17.01 4.16
CA LYS A 53 -13.22 17.20 5.53
C LYS A 53 -12.91 18.60 6.08
N HIS A 54 -11.74 19.15 5.74
CA HIS A 54 -11.33 20.52 6.06
C HIS A 54 -11.77 21.58 5.04
N LYS A 55 -12.83 21.30 4.27
CA LYS A 55 -13.53 22.22 3.36
C LYS A 55 -12.71 22.71 2.17
N PHE A 56 -11.61 22.03 1.81
CA PHE A 56 -10.95 22.29 0.54
C PHE A 56 -11.80 21.76 -0.62
N ASN A 57 -11.80 22.49 -1.73
CA ASN A 57 -12.10 21.89 -3.02
C ASN A 57 -10.89 21.04 -3.44
N VAL A 58 -11.09 19.74 -3.62
CA VAL A 58 -9.98 18.80 -3.84
C VAL A 58 -9.92 18.39 -5.31
N GLN A 59 -8.73 18.47 -5.89
CA GLN A 59 -8.41 17.93 -7.20
C GLN A 59 -7.49 16.72 -7.02
N LEU A 60 -8.01 15.51 -7.19
CA LEU A 60 -7.25 14.26 -7.13
C LEU A 60 -6.73 13.93 -8.54
N ILE A 61 -5.42 14.04 -8.75
CA ILE A 61 -4.78 14.05 -10.06
C ILE A 61 -3.86 12.83 -10.21
N GLY A 62 -4.12 11.99 -11.21
CA GLY A 62 -3.33 10.80 -11.50
C GLY A 62 -3.94 9.98 -12.63
N TYR A 63 -3.51 8.73 -12.81
CA TYR A 63 -4.15 7.82 -13.76
C TYR A 63 -5.41 7.21 -13.13
N ALA A 64 -6.51 7.16 -13.88
CA ALA A 64 -7.78 6.59 -13.43
C ALA A 64 -8.00 5.23 -14.10
N GLU A 65 -7.10 4.28 -13.83
CA GLU A 65 -7.11 2.95 -14.46
C GLU A 65 -7.88 1.93 -13.61
N SER A 66 -7.81 2.06 -12.29
CA SER A 66 -8.58 1.23 -11.35
C SER A 66 -9.76 1.99 -10.74
N LYS A 67 -10.78 1.23 -10.29
CA LYS A 67 -11.93 1.79 -9.58
C LYS A 67 -11.48 2.44 -8.26
N LEU A 68 -11.99 3.64 -7.99
CA LEU A 68 -11.76 4.34 -6.73
C LEU A 68 -12.70 3.84 -5.64
N GLY A 69 -12.29 3.99 -4.38
CA GLY A 69 -13.13 3.70 -3.22
C GLY A 69 -14.44 4.50 -3.26
N GLN A 70 -15.49 3.95 -2.66
CA GLN A 70 -16.84 4.53 -2.68
C GLN A 70 -16.84 5.94 -2.06
N THR A 71 -16.06 6.17 -1.00
CA THR A 71 -15.93 7.48 -0.33
C THR A 71 -15.46 8.60 -1.26
N ILE A 72 -14.59 8.30 -2.22
CA ILE A 72 -14.15 9.29 -3.21
C ILE A 72 -15.14 9.37 -4.35
N SER A 73 -15.59 8.22 -4.86
CA SER A 73 -16.50 8.16 -6.02
C SER A 73 -17.84 8.87 -5.76
N ASN A 74 -18.31 8.87 -4.51
CA ASN A 74 -19.58 9.47 -4.11
C ASN A 74 -19.45 10.92 -3.59
N ASN A 75 -18.23 11.47 -3.53
CA ASN A 75 -17.98 12.80 -2.95
C ASN A 75 -17.84 13.87 -4.03
N ASN A 76 -18.85 14.72 -4.16
CA ASN A 76 -18.89 15.81 -5.14
C ASN A 76 -17.83 16.91 -4.92
N ASN A 77 -17.18 16.96 -3.75
CA ASN A 77 -16.11 17.92 -3.45
C ASN A 77 -14.71 17.40 -3.80
N ILE A 78 -14.59 16.12 -4.16
CA ILE A 78 -13.34 15.51 -4.64
C ILE A 78 -13.46 15.26 -6.15
N ASN A 79 -12.80 16.12 -6.93
CA ASN A 79 -12.80 16.04 -8.38
C ASN A 79 -11.63 15.18 -8.87
N VAL A 80 -11.94 14.08 -9.55
CA VAL A 80 -10.92 13.21 -10.16
C VAL A 80 -10.47 13.81 -11.49
N SER A 81 -9.22 14.25 -11.53
CA SER A 81 -8.59 14.90 -12.67
C SER A 81 -7.59 13.96 -13.36
N ALA A 82 -8.11 13.08 -14.21
CA ALA A 82 -7.31 12.04 -14.86
C ALA A 82 -6.22 12.58 -15.81
N LEU A 83 -5.02 12.01 -15.70
CA LEU A 83 -3.90 12.21 -16.61
C LEU A 83 -3.98 11.22 -17.77
N LYS A 84 -3.44 11.62 -18.93
CA LYS A 84 -3.30 10.72 -20.08
C LYS A 84 -2.05 9.86 -19.91
N PRO A 85 -2.14 8.51 -19.90
CA PRO A 85 -0.97 7.65 -19.81
C PRO A 85 -0.07 7.85 -21.04
N PHE A 86 1.22 7.54 -20.87
CA PHE A 86 2.17 7.57 -21.99
C PHE A 86 1.80 6.46 -22.99
N PRO A 87 1.66 6.76 -24.29
CA PRO A 87 1.35 5.74 -25.29
C PRO A 87 2.46 4.69 -25.36
N GLN A 88 2.10 3.44 -25.65
CA GLN A 88 3.09 2.40 -25.92
C GLN A 88 3.78 2.70 -27.25
N ILE A 89 5.10 2.93 -27.21
CA ILE A 89 5.92 3.16 -28.40
C ILE A 89 6.82 1.95 -28.61
N GLN A 90 6.71 1.32 -29.78
CA GLN A 90 7.56 0.21 -30.20
C GLN A 90 8.61 0.70 -31.21
N GLY A 91 9.72 -0.03 -31.35
CA GLY A 91 10.74 0.24 -32.37
C GLY A 91 11.75 1.35 -32.06
N LEU A 92 11.71 1.95 -30.86
CA LEU A 92 12.72 2.93 -30.41
C LEU A 92 13.64 2.35 -29.32
N PRO A 93 14.91 2.80 -29.24
CA PRO A 93 15.80 2.52 -28.12
C PRO A 93 15.18 2.89 -26.76
N ALA A 94 15.34 2.03 -25.75
CA ALA A 94 14.72 2.21 -24.44
C ALA A 94 15.03 3.58 -23.80
N VAL A 95 16.25 4.09 -23.94
CA VAL A 95 16.66 5.40 -23.41
C VAL A 95 15.83 6.54 -24.01
N LEU A 96 15.54 6.49 -25.32
CA LEU A 96 14.70 7.47 -25.99
C LEU A 96 13.25 7.37 -25.53
N VAL A 97 12.74 6.14 -25.36
CA VAL A 97 11.39 5.91 -24.81
C VAL A 97 11.27 6.49 -23.40
N TYR A 98 12.28 6.30 -22.54
CA TYR A 98 12.31 6.91 -21.21
C TYR A 98 12.31 8.44 -21.25
N GLY A 99 13.15 9.04 -22.10
CA GLY A 99 13.17 10.50 -22.29
C GLY A 99 11.83 11.05 -22.77
N LEU A 100 11.21 10.41 -23.77
CA LEU A 100 9.89 10.79 -24.27
C LEU A 100 8.80 10.62 -23.20
N LYS A 101 8.86 9.56 -22.39
CA LYS A 101 7.94 9.33 -21.28
C LYS A 101 8.03 10.45 -20.25
N ILE A 102 9.23 10.86 -19.86
CA ILE A 102 9.45 11.98 -18.93
C ILE A 102 8.87 13.28 -19.49
N LEU A 103 9.14 13.60 -20.77
CA LEU A 103 8.61 14.81 -21.40
C LEU A 103 7.08 14.79 -21.50
N TRP A 104 6.49 13.64 -21.85
CA TRP A 104 5.04 13.47 -21.90
C TRP A 104 4.39 13.65 -20.53
N GLN A 105 4.93 12.98 -19.50
CA GLN A 105 4.43 13.08 -18.13
C GLN A 105 4.57 14.51 -17.60
N PHE A 106 5.68 15.19 -17.87
CA PHE A 106 5.86 16.60 -17.54
C PHE A 106 4.79 17.47 -18.22
N GLY A 107 4.65 17.35 -19.55
CA GLY A 107 3.71 18.18 -20.30
C GLY A 107 2.26 17.95 -19.89
N THR A 108 1.83 16.69 -19.77
CA THR A 108 0.46 16.34 -19.36
C THR A 108 0.14 16.81 -17.95
N LEU A 109 1.03 16.58 -16.98
CA LEU A 109 0.84 17.02 -15.61
C LEU A 109 0.86 18.55 -15.50
N PHE A 110 1.81 19.21 -16.16
CA PHE A 110 1.93 20.67 -16.16
C PHE A 110 0.67 21.35 -16.73
N ILE A 111 0.23 20.91 -17.93
CA ILE A 111 -0.97 21.44 -18.57
C ILE A 111 -2.18 21.22 -17.67
N ARG A 112 -2.35 20.01 -17.12
CA ARG A 112 -3.49 19.69 -16.25
C ARG A 112 -3.51 20.59 -15.02
N LEU A 113 -2.40 20.68 -14.29
CA LEU A 113 -2.28 21.51 -13.09
C LEU A 113 -2.57 22.99 -13.37
N CYS A 114 -2.24 23.48 -14.56
CA CYS A 114 -2.51 24.86 -14.98
C CYS A 114 -3.96 25.06 -15.46
N GLN A 115 -4.66 24.03 -15.96
CA GLN A 115 -6.08 24.12 -16.35
C GLN A 115 -7.03 24.11 -15.15
N LEU A 116 -6.59 23.56 -14.03
CA LEU A 116 -7.38 23.43 -12.81
C LEU A 116 -7.48 24.75 -12.02
N PRO A 117 -8.45 24.85 -11.08
CA PRO A 117 -8.55 25.97 -10.15
C PRO A 117 -7.22 26.27 -9.45
N LYS A 118 -7.02 27.51 -9.00
CA LYS A 118 -5.77 27.89 -8.34
C LYS A 118 -5.60 27.10 -7.04
N PRO A 119 -4.53 26.30 -6.88
CA PRO A 119 -4.29 25.62 -5.61
C PRO A 119 -3.75 26.60 -4.57
N ASP A 120 -4.15 26.40 -3.33
CA ASP A 120 -3.44 26.92 -2.16
C ASP A 120 -2.31 25.96 -1.77
N VAL A 121 -2.51 24.68 -2.02
CA VAL A 121 -1.62 23.58 -1.65
C VAL A 121 -1.54 22.56 -2.79
N ILE A 122 -0.34 22.08 -3.09
CA ILE A 122 -0.09 20.94 -3.96
C ILE A 122 0.63 19.87 -3.14
N CYS A 123 -0.02 18.74 -2.90
CA CYS A 123 0.55 17.57 -2.23
C CYS A 123 0.91 16.52 -3.27
N VAL A 124 2.19 16.19 -3.42
CA VAL A 124 2.68 15.22 -4.41
C VAL A 124 3.26 13.98 -3.73
N GLN A 125 2.89 12.80 -4.22
CA GLN A 125 3.48 11.54 -3.80
C GLN A 125 4.86 11.36 -4.43
N ASN A 126 5.84 10.94 -3.64
CA ASN A 126 7.11 10.41 -4.12
C ASN A 126 7.27 8.94 -3.69
N PRO A 127 7.57 8.00 -4.60
CA PRO A 127 7.88 8.13 -6.04
C PRO A 127 6.64 8.24 -6.97
N PRO A 128 6.84 8.65 -8.25
CA PRO A 128 8.11 8.99 -8.91
C PRO A 128 8.53 10.46 -8.75
N SER A 129 9.80 10.69 -8.42
CA SER A 129 10.40 12.03 -8.37
C SER A 129 10.41 12.76 -9.71
N ILE A 130 10.82 12.05 -10.77
CA ILE A 130 10.96 12.59 -12.12
C ILE A 130 9.72 12.18 -12.95
N PRO A 131 9.00 13.11 -13.59
CA PRO A 131 9.10 14.57 -13.47
C PRO A 131 8.20 15.18 -12.37
N ALA A 132 7.52 14.37 -11.54
CA ALA A 132 6.39 14.82 -10.73
C ALA A 132 6.75 15.94 -9.75
N ILE A 133 7.83 15.80 -8.97
CA ILE A 133 8.23 16.80 -7.99
C ILE A 133 8.63 18.11 -8.68
N PHE A 134 9.41 18.05 -9.76
CA PHE A 134 9.79 19.27 -10.49
C PHE A 134 8.59 19.98 -11.10
N THR A 135 7.65 19.22 -11.67
CA THR A 135 6.46 19.79 -12.30
C THR A 135 5.59 20.50 -11.28
N THR A 136 5.35 19.85 -10.14
CA THR A 136 4.54 20.40 -9.05
C THR A 136 5.23 21.59 -8.38
N PHE A 137 6.55 21.54 -8.20
CA PHE A 137 7.36 22.69 -7.75
C PHE A 137 7.22 23.89 -8.67
N LEU A 138 7.39 23.70 -9.98
CA LEU A 138 7.29 24.77 -10.97
C LEU A 138 5.90 25.41 -10.93
N VAL A 139 4.84 24.60 -10.91
CA VAL A 139 3.47 25.11 -10.83
C VAL A 139 3.20 25.80 -9.49
N ALA A 140 3.68 25.24 -8.37
CA ALA A 140 3.54 25.85 -7.05
C ALA A 140 4.15 27.26 -7.02
N LYS A 141 5.35 27.44 -7.56
CA LYS A 141 5.99 28.77 -7.66
C LYS A 141 5.24 29.72 -8.58
N ILE A 142 4.82 29.26 -9.76
CA ILE A 142 4.07 30.08 -10.73
C ILE A 142 2.71 30.53 -10.15
N ARG A 143 2.03 29.63 -9.44
CA ARG A 143 0.67 29.86 -8.94
C ARG A 143 0.63 30.36 -7.49
N GLY A 144 1.77 30.50 -6.82
CA GLY A 144 1.86 30.93 -5.43
C GLY A 144 1.17 29.96 -4.46
N ALA A 145 1.35 28.66 -4.68
CA ALA A 145 0.84 27.59 -3.82
C ALA A 145 1.97 27.00 -2.97
N ARG A 146 1.64 26.37 -1.85
CA ARG A 146 2.60 25.61 -1.03
C ARG A 146 2.78 24.20 -1.60
N LEU A 147 4.02 23.77 -1.76
CA LEU A 147 4.36 22.41 -2.16
C LEU A 147 4.57 21.52 -0.92
N ILE A 148 3.86 20.39 -0.88
CA ILE A 148 4.10 19.30 0.06
C ILE A 148 4.61 18.11 -0.75
N ILE A 149 5.73 17.53 -0.34
CA ILE A 149 6.17 16.23 -0.84
C ILE A 149 5.89 15.19 0.24
N ASP A 150 5.15 14.15 -0.12
CA ASP A 150 4.91 12.99 0.74
C ASP A 150 5.80 11.83 0.29
N TRP A 151 6.81 11.50 1.09
CA TRP A 151 7.89 10.57 0.81
C TRP A 151 7.54 9.16 1.29
N HIS A 152 7.35 8.24 0.34
CA HIS A 152 7.02 6.83 0.60
C HIS A 152 8.22 5.94 0.33
N ASN A 153 8.96 6.25 -0.73
CA ASN A 153 10.22 5.60 -1.07
C ASN A 153 11.11 6.57 -1.86
N TYR A 154 12.34 6.16 -2.19
CA TYR A 154 13.18 6.91 -3.12
C TYR A 154 12.95 6.46 -4.57
N GLY A 155 12.77 7.41 -5.47
CA GLY A 155 12.70 7.11 -6.91
C GLY A 155 14.01 6.54 -7.43
N TYR A 156 15.15 6.98 -6.88
CA TYR A 156 16.45 6.44 -7.30
C TYR A 156 16.67 4.99 -6.83
N SER A 157 16.16 4.58 -5.66
CA SER A 157 16.32 3.20 -5.17
C SER A 157 15.49 2.23 -6.01
N MET A 158 14.27 2.62 -6.40
CA MET A 158 13.47 1.84 -7.36
C MET A 158 14.18 1.69 -8.71
N LEU A 159 14.83 2.75 -9.20
CA LEU A 159 15.63 2.68 -10.42
C LEU A 159 16.85 1.76 -10.26
N ALA A 160 17.43 1.70 -9.07
CA ALA A 160 18.59 0.88 -8.75
C ALA A 160 18.27 -0.63 -8.80
N LEU A 161 17.03 -1.05 -8.53
CA LEU A 161 16.60 -2.45 -8.71
C LEU A 161 16.82 -2.92 -10.15
N LYS A 162 16.56 -2.05 -11.13
CA LYS A 162 16.69 -2.37 -12.56
C LYS A 162 18.11 -2.19 -13.10
N HIS A 163 18.80 -1.12 -12.70
CA HIS A 163 20.08 -0.72 -13.30
C HIS A 163 21.31 -1.02 -12.42
N GLY A 164 21.10 -1.42 -11.18
CA GLY A 164 22.14 -1.59 -10.17
C GLY A 164 22.49 -0.28 -9.45
N VAL A 165 22.82 -0.39 -8.16
CA VAL A 165 23.12 0.76 -7.28
C VAL A 165 24.30 1.61 -7.77
N ARG A 166 25.27 1.02 -8.49
CA ARG A 166 26.48 1.70 -9.00
C ARG A 166 26.26 2.47 -10.30
N HIS A 167 25.06 2.40 -10.89
CA HIS A 167 24.81 3.02 -12.19
C HIS A 167 24.80 4.56 -12.08
N TRP A 168 25.45 5.26 -13.02
CA TRP A 168 25.61 6.72 -12.97
C TRP A 168 24.27 7.48 -13.01
N ILE A 169 23.29 6.96 -13.76
CA ILE A 169 21.92 7.53 -13.80
C ILE A 169 21.27 7.47 -12.42
N VAL A 170 21.46 6.38 -11.66
CA VAL A 170 20.91 6.25 -10.30
C VAL A 170 21.47 7.34 -9.39
N HIS A 171 22.77 7.61 -9.47
CA HIS A 171 23.43 8.67 -8.69
C HIS A 171 22.96 10.07 -9.10
N LEU A 172 22.73 10.29 -10.41
CA LEU A 172 22.17 11.54 -10.90
C LEU A 172 20.74 11.76 -10.39
N CYS A 173 19.90 10.72 -10.48
CA CYS A 173 18.53 10.74 -9.95
C CYS A 173 18.52 10.98 -8.43
N GLN A 174 19.45 10.37 -7.69
CA GLN A 174 19.59 10.58 -6.25
C GLN A 174 19.88 12.05 -5.92
N LYS A 175 20.89 12.65 -6.57
CA LYS A 175 21.22 14.07 -6.37
C LYS A 175 20.05 14.99 -6.72
N TYR A 176 19.36 14.69 -7.82
CA TYR A 176 18.18 15.43 -8.25
C TYR A 176 17.03 15.35 -7.24
N GLU A 177 16.73 14.15 -6.75
CA GLU A 177 15.65 13.88 -5.80
C GLU A 177 15.88 14.64 -4.49
N PHE A 178 17.10 14.61 -3.93
CA PHE A 178 17.42 15.37 -2.73
C PHE A 178 17.41 16.88 -2.94
N PHE A 179 17.95 17.36 -4.06
CA PHE A 179 17.94 18.79 -4.38
C PHE A 179 16.50 19.32 -4.42
N LEU A 180 15.60 18.64 -5.12
CA LEU A 180 14.20 19.08 -5.19
C LEU A 180 13.46 18.93 -3.86
N GLY A 181 13.80 17.91 -3.06
CA GLY A 181 13.22 17.74 -1.73
C GLY A 181 13.47 18.93 -0.80
N GLN A 182 14.64 19.56 -0.92
CA GLN A 182 14.98 20.78 -0.15
C GLN A 182 14.15 22.00 -0.56
N LEU A 183 13.52 21.99 -1.75
CA LEU A 183 12.77 23.12 -2.28
C LEU A 183 11.28 23.12 -1.88
N ALA A 184 10.78 22.05 -1.26
CA ALA A 184 9.40 21.95 -0.80
C ALA A 184 9.14 22.76 0.47
N ASP A 185 7.93 23.28 0.61
CA ASP A 185 7.51 24.02 1.80
C ASP A 185 7.25 23.08 2.99
N ILE A 186 6.81 21.85 2.70
CA ILE A 186 6.56 20.79 3.69
C ILE A 186 7.07 19.46 3.10
N ASN A 187 7.73 18.66 3.92
CA ASN A 187 8.04 17.27 3.62
C ASN A 187 7.37 16.35 4.66
N LEU A 188 6.65 15.34 4.19
CA LEU A 188 6.07 14.27 5.01
C LEU A 188 6.78 12.96 4.68
N CYS A 189 6.90 12.04 5.61
CA CYS A 189 7.49 10.73 5.33
C CYS A 189 6.80 9.65 6.16
N VAL A 190 6.90 8.40 5.69
CA VAL A 190 6.17 7.25 6.24
C VAL A 190 6.77 6.69 7.54
N SER A 191 8.05 6.95 7.84
CA SER A 191 8.75 6.41 9.02
C SER A 191 9.74 7.41 9.63
N ASP A 192 10.07 7.24 10.91
CA ASP A 192 11.07 8.06 11.59
C ASP A 192 12.48 7.78 11.05
N THR A 193 12.79 6.53 10.71
CA THR A 193 14.06 6.19 10.04
C THR A 193 14.19 6.95 8.71
N PHE A 194 13.11 7.08 7.93
CA PHE A 194 13.12 7.88 6.70
C PHE A 194 13.34 9.37 7.01
N LYS A 195 12.66 9.92 8.02
CA LYS A 195 12.87 11.31 8.46
C LYS A 195 14.33 11.58 8.81
N GLN A 196 14.97 10.68 9.54
CA GLN A 196 16.38 10.80 9.90
C GLN A 196 17.28 10.81 8.65
N ASN A 197 17.02 9.91 7.69
CA ASN A 197 17.75 9.86 6.43
C ASN A 197 17.57 11.15 5.60
N LEU A 198 16.34 11.63 5.44
CA LEU A 198 16.04 12.91 4.80
C LEU A 198 16.76 14.08 5.48
N GLY A 199 16.87 14.06 6.81
CA GLY A 199 17.59 15.05 7.59
C GLY A 199 19.09 15.13 7.28
N VAL A 200 19.76 13.98 7.03
CA VAL A 200 21.16 13.94 6.56
C VAL A 200 21.32 14.65 5.22
N HIS A 201 20.27 14.65 4.40
CA HIS A 201 20.22 15.34 3.11
C HIS A 201 19.62 16.76 3.19
N LEU A 202 19.57 17.36 4.39
CA LEU A 202 19.05 18.71 4.67
C LEU A 202 17.56 18.88 4.34
N ILE A 203 16.79 17.80 4.31
CA ILE A 203 15.34 17.82 4.08
C ILE A 203 14.65 17.66 5.44
N LYS A 204 14.07 18.75 5.96
CA LYS A 204 13.30 18.70 7.20
C LYS A 204 11.91 18.10 6.93
N ALA A 205 11.67 16.91 7.45
CA ALA A 205 10.41 16.19 7.30
C ALA A 205 9.68 15.97 8.64
N SER A 206 8.36 15.82 8.56
CA SER A 206 7.52 15.28 9.63
C SER A 206 7.13 13.84 9.30
N VAL A 207 7.08 12.97 10.30
CA VAL A 207 6.56 11.62 10.11
C VAL A 207 5.04 11.70 10.13
N LEU A 208 4.42 11.17 9.09
CA LEU A 208 2.98 10.91 9.04
C LEU A 208 2.84 9.41 8.81
N TYR A 209 2.54 8.66 9.86
CA TYR A 209 2.43 7.20 9.75
C TYR A 209 1.16 6.82 8.99
N ASP A 210 1.23 5.76 8.19
CA ASP A 210 0.02 5.11 7.71
C ASP A 210 -0.72 4.47 8.89
N LYS A 211 -2.03 4.69 8.91
CA LYS A 211 -2.93 4.20 9.94
C LYS A 211 -4.20 3.64 9.30
N PRO A 212 -4.91 2.74 9.99
CA PRO A 212 -6.15 2.18 9.48
C PRO A 212 -7.18 3.25 9.14
N THR A 213 -8.01 2.95 8.15
CA THR A 213 -9.23 3.70 7.84
C THR A 213 -10.45 2.91 8.30
N ASP A 214 -11.60 3.58 8.37
CA ASP A 214 -12.85 3.00 8.89
C ASP A 214 -13.40 1.80 8.09
N GLN A 215 -12.76 1.44 6.96
CA GLN A 215 -13.11 0.26 6.16
C GLN A 215 -12.59 -1.05 6.76
N PHE A 216 -11.70 -0.98 7.75
CA PHE A 216 -11.13 -2.14 8.42
C PHE A 216 -11.58 -2.17 9.88
N HIS A 217 -12.20 -3.28 10.28
CA HIS A 217 -12.61 -3.52 11.66
C HIS A 217 -12.44 -4.98 12.04
N ILE A 218 -12.37 -5.26 13.35
CA ILE A 218 -12.40 -6.63 13.85
C ILE A 218 -13.79 -7.20 13.59
N LEU A 219 -13.84 -8.26 12.78
CA LEU A 219 -15.08 -8.92 12.42
C LEU A 219 -15.71 -9.73 13.57
N THR A 220 -17.03 -9.75 13.61
CA THR A 220 -17.78 -10.74 14.40
C THR A 220 -17.67 -12.13 13.78
N THR A 221 -18.03 -13.15 14.55
CA THR A 221 -18.00 -14.54 14.06
C THR A 221 -18.98 -14.75 12.90
N GLU A 222 -20.12 -14.06 12.94
CA GLU A 222 -21.15 -14.07 11.89
C GLU A 222 -20.61 -13.43 10.60
N GLU A 223 -19.98 -12.25 10.68
CA GLU A 223 -19.35 -11.60 9.53
C GLU A 223 -18.29 -12.51 8.89
N LYS A 224 -17.46 -13.18 9.71
CA LYS A 224 -16.49 -14.16 9.25
C LYS A 224 -17.16 -15.33 8.54
N HIS A 225 -18.23 -15.89 9.10
CA HIS A 225 -18.95 -16.99 8.47
C HIS A 225 -19.48 -16.62 7.09
N GLN A 226 -20.08 -15.43 6.94
CA GLN A 226 -20.62 -14.97 5.66
C GLN A 226 -19.54 -14.87 4.56
N ILE A 227 -18.39 -14.28 4.86
CA ILE A 227 -17.30 -14.21 3.87
C ILE A 227 -16.68 -15.58 3.60
N LEU A 228 -16.54 -16.45 4.60
CA LEU A 228 -16.01 -17.81 4.41
C LEU A 228 -16.97 -18.67 3.56
N MET A 229 -18.28 -18.53 3.74
CA MET A 229 -19.31 -19.13 2.87
C MET A 229 -19.21 -18.60 1.44
N LYS A 230 -19.01 -17.29 1.29
CA LYS A 230 -18.80 -16.66 -0.02
C LYS A 230 -17.53 -17.15 -0.72
N MET A 231 -16.46 -17.41 0.02
CA MET A 231 -15.22 -18.03 -0.50
C MET A 231 -15.47 -19.44 -1.04
N SER A 232 -16.28 -20.23 -0.33
CA SER A 232 -16.67 -21.58 -0.74
C SER A 232 -17.58 -21.59 -1.97
N THR A 233 -18.55 -20.68 -2.03
CA THR A 233 -19.63 -20.68 -3.04
C THR A 233 -19.28 -19.79 -4.24
N LYS A 234 -19.36 -18.46 -4.08
CA LYS A 234 -19.12 -17.46 -5.14
C LYS A 234 -17.73 -17.61 -5.75
N TYR A 235 -16.70 -17.74 -4.92
CA TYR A 235 -15.32 -17.88 -5.38
C TYR A 235 -14.91 -19.34 -5.62
N SER A 236 -15.75 -20.31 -5.25
CA SER A 236 -15.58 -21.74 -5.54
C SER A 236 -14.28 -22.35 -5.01
N TYR A 237 -13.75 -21.85 -3.88
CA TYR A 237 -12.56 -22.41 -3.23
C TYR A 237 -12.93 -23.58 -2.32
N LYS A 238 -12.56 -24.80 -2.74
CA LYS A 238 -12.85 -26.05 -2.02
C LYS A 238 -12.24 -26.12 -0.62
N GLN A 239 -11.15 -25.41 -0.39
CA GLN A 239 -10.45 -25.31 0.90
C GLN A 239 -11.36 -24.74 2.01
N PHE A 240 -12.45 -24.05 1.63
CA PHE A 240 -13.41 -23.43 2.54
C PHE A 240 -14.70 -24.25 2.72
N GLN A 241 -14.93 -25.28 1.91
CA GLN A 241 -16.16 -26.09 1.94
C GLN A 241 -16.28 -26.85 3.27
N GLY A 242 -17.44 -26.71 3.93
CA GLY A 242 -17.78 -27.47 5.13
C GLY A 242 -18.40 -28.83 4.79
N LYS A 243 -18.92 -29.50 5.83
CA LYS A 243 -19.56 -30.83 5.69
C LYS A 243 -21.06 -30.73 5.35
N SER A 244 -21.65 -29.56 5.57
CA SER A 244 -23.06 -29.24 5.33
C SER A 244 -23.17 -27.90 4.60
N ASP A 245 -24.35 -27.62 4.04
CA ASP A 245 -24.60 -26.40 3.28
C ASP A 245 -24.47 -25.13 4.13
N ASP A 246 -24.72 -25.21 5.44
CA ASP A 246 -24.60 -24.09 6.39
C ASP A 246 -23.29 -24.12 7.20
N SER A 247 -22.27 -24.83 6.69
CA SER A 247 -20.94 -24.84 7.32
C SER A 247 -19.82 -24.59 6.32
N THR A 248 -18.75 -24.02 6.87
CA THR A 248 -17.45 -23.94 6.23
C THR A 248 -16.50 -24.88 6.96
N ARG A 249 -15.29 -25.05 6.43
CA ARG A 249 -14.22 -25.77 7.14
C ARG A 249 -13.81 -25.12 8.47
N PHE A 250 -14.21 -23.86 8.69
CA PHE A 250 -13.77 -23.05 9.83
C PHE A 250 -14.89 -22.72 10.81
N THR A 251 -16.13 -22.61 10.34
CA THR A 251 -17.28 -22.14 11.12
C THR A 251 -18.54 -22.91 10.74
N SER A 252 -19.45 -23.12 11.69
CA SER A 252 -20.76 -23.71 11.44
C SER A 252 -21.87 -22.87 12.06
N GLU A 253 -22.99 -22.77 11.36
CA GLU A 253 -24.23 -22.17 11.86
C GLU A 253 -25.17 -23.27 12.37
N ASP A 254 -25.77 -23.08 13.56
CA ASP A 254 -26.77 -23.99 14.11
C ASP A 254 -28.20 -23.63 13.66
N GLU A 255 -29.18 -24.48 13.97
CA GLU A 255 -30.61 -24.25 13.63
C GLU A 255 -31.20 -22.95 14.24
N LYS A 256 -30.50 -22.33 15.19
CA LYS A 256 -30.90 -21.09 15.86
C LYS A 256 -30.12 -19.88 15.32
N ASN A 257 -29.40 -20.04 14.21
CA ASN A 257 -28.55 -19.04 13.57
C ASN A 257 -27.37 -18.58 14.44
N ASN A 258 -26.91 -19.41 15.38
CA ASN A 258 -25.68 -19.13 16.13
C ASN A 258 -24.48 -19.67 15.36
N VAL A 259 -23.51 -18.78 15.11
CA VAL A 259 -22.28 -19.14 14.40
C VAL A 259 -21.17 -19.44 15.41
N THR A 260 -20.52 -20.59 15.26
CA THR A 260 -19.38 -21.00 16.09
C THR A 260 -18.22 -21.50 15.25
N TYR A 261 -16.99 -21.47 15.81
CA TYR A 261 -15.84 -22.08 15.15
C TYR A 261 -15.89 -23.61 15.24
N VAL A 262 -15.46 -24.27 14.16
CA VAL A 262 -15.26 -25.72 14.13
C VAL A 262 -14.05 -26.08 14.99
N LYS A 263 -14.20 -27.07 15.88
CA LYS A 263 -13.22 -27.42 16.94
C LYS A 263 -11.82 -27.73 16.40
N ASP A 264 -11.71 -28.49 15.32
CA ASP A 264 -10.43 -28.90 14.73
C ASP A 264 -10.17 -28.17 13.39
N ARG A 265 -10.61 -26.91 13.28
CA ARG A 265 -10.41 -26.13 12.06
C ARG A 265 -8.92 -25.90 11.77
N PRO A 266 -8.52 -25.85 10.49
CA PRO A 266 -7.18 -25.39 10.14
C PRO A 266 -7.01 -23.90 10.50
N ALA A 267 -5.75 -23.50 10.65
CA ALA A 267 -5.39 -22.09 10.77
C ALA A 267 -5.44 -21.41 9.40
N ILE A 268 -5.85 -20.13 9.37
CA ILE A 268 -5.78 -19.31 8.16
C ILE A 268 -4.53 -18.44 8.21
N LEU A 269 -3.63 -18.65 7.26
CA LEU A 269 -2.46 -17.80 7.04
C LEU A 269 -2.72 -16.91 5.83
N VAL A 270 -2.50 -15.60 5.93
CA VAL A 270 -2.72 -14.68 4.80
C VAL A 270 -1.47 -13.88 4.45
N SER A 271 -1.19 -13.75 3.16
CA SER A 271 -0.19 -12.83 2.61
C SER A 271 -0.83 -12.02 1.49
N SER A 272 -0.97 -10.70 1.69
CA SER A 272 -1.42 -9.79 0.64
C SER A 272 -0.23 -9.22 -0.13
N THR A 273 -0.27 -9.26 -1.45
CA THR A 273 0.95 -9.08 -2.28
C THR A 273 0.71 -8.38 -3.61
N SER A 274 1.77 -7.72 -4.10
CA SER A 274 1.86 -7.17 -5.45
C SER A 274 2.54 -8.11 -6.44
N TRP A 275 2.91 -9.34 -6.05
CA TRP A 275 3.63 -10.36 -6.84
C TRP A 275 4.78 -9.77 -7.65
N SER A 276 5.57 -8.91 -6.99
CA SER A 276 6.65 -8.12 -7.58
C SER A 276 8.00 -8.51 -6.99
N GLU A 277 9.08 -8.04 -7.61
CA GLU A 277 10.47 -8.42 -7.27
C GLU A 277 10.91 -8.01 -5.85
N ASP A 278 10.22 -7.03 -5.24
CA ASP A 278 10.46 -6.58 -3.86
C ASP A 278 9.85 -7.51 -2.78
N GLU A 279 9.17 -8.58 -3.19
CA GLU A 279 8.62 -9.60 -2.29
C GLU A 279 9.22 -10.97 -2.60
N ASN A 280 10.10 -11.45 -1.71
CA ASN A 280 10.74 -12.75 -1.89
C ASN A 280 9.83 -13.89 -1.39
N PHE A 281 8.95 -14.38 -2.27
CA PHE A 281 8.03 -15.49 -2.00
C PHE A 281 8.70 -16.81 -1.65
N THR A 282 9.96 -17.01 -2.06
CA THR A 282 10.74 -18.19 -1.70
C THR A 282 10.85 -18.32 -0.18
N LEU A 283 10.93 -17.20 0.56
CA LEU A 283 10.94 -17.22 2.02
C LEU A 283 9.69 -17.89 2.61
N LEU A 284 8.50 -17.51 2.12
CA LEU A 284 7.24 -18.08 2.59
C LEU A 284 7.11 -19.54 2.20
N PHE A 285 7.33 -19.88 0.93
CA PHE A 285 7.13 -21.24 0.44
C PHE A 285 8.12 -22.22 1.08
N ASP A 286 9.39 -21.86 1.21
CA ASP A 286 10.36 -22.74 1.85
C ASP A 286 10.12 -22.87 3.36
N ALA A 287 9.58 -21.84 4.03
CA ALA A 287 9.15 -21.95 5.42
C ALA A 287 7.98 -22.93 5.59
N LEU A 288 7.02 -22.89 4.65
CA LEU A 288 5.84 -23.75 4.65
C LEU A 288 6.14 -25.21 4.28
N LYS A 289 7.23 -25.48 3.54
CA LYS A 289 7.76 -26.86 3.36
C LYS A 289 8.35 -27.42 4.65
N GLN A 290 8.97 -26.56 5.46
CA GLN A 290 9.60 -26.94 6.73
C GLN A 290 8.56 -27.11 7.86
N TYR A 291 7.43 -26.41 7.77
CA TYR A 291 6.39 -26.40 8.79
C TYR A 291 5.81 -27.80 9.05
N GLY A 292 5.87 -28.25 10.31
CA GLY A 292 5.37 -29.56 10.70
C GLY A 292 6.16 -30.71 10.09
N SER A 293 7.45 -30.49 9.79
CA SER A 293 8.36 -31.56 9.36
C SER A 293 8.64 -32.56 10.49
N ASP A 294 8.59 -32.10 11.75
CA ASP A 294 8.65 -32.93 12.95
C ASP A 294 7.26 -33.43 13.35
N ASP A 295 7.01 -34.74 13.15
CA ASP A 295 5.75 -35.45 13.48
C ASP A 295 5.37 -35.41 14.99
N MET A 296 6.25 -34.86 15.84
CA MET A 296 6.07 -34.75 17.29
C MET A 296 5.35 -33.46 17.72
N THR A 297 4.90 -32.63 16.78
CA THR A 297 4.36 -31.30 17.07
C THR A 297 2.83 -31.26 16.95
N ASN A 298 2.14 -30.76 17.98
CA ASN A 298 0.69 -30.53 17.96
C ASN A 298 0.35 -29.27 17.16
N LEU A 299 0.49 -29.36 15.84
CA LEU A 299 0.31 -28.28 14.87
C LEU A 299 -0.94 -28.49 14.01
N PRO A 300 -1.71 -27.43 13.73
CA PRO A 300 -2.84 -27.51 12.81
C PRO A 300 -2.36 -27.54 11.35
N SER A 301 -3.18 -28.08 10.45
CA SER A 301 -3.09 -27.76 9.02
C SER A 301 -3.29 -26.26 8.80
N ILE A 302 -2.70 -25.72 7.74
CA ILE A 302 -2.81 -24.31 7.34
C ILE A 302 -3.50 -24.20 5.99
N VAL A 303 -4.50 -23.31 5.91
CA VAL A 303 -4.96 -22.77 4.63
C VAL A 303 -4.23 -21.46 4.37
N CYS A 304 -3.27 -21.49 3.45
CA CYS A 304 -2.43 -20.35 3.08
C CYS A 304 -3.08 -19.58 1.93
N ILE A 305 -3.57 -18.38 2.23
CA ILE A 305 -4.19 -17.47 1.30
C ILE A 305 -3.15 -16.46 0.82
N VAL A 306 -2.82 -16.48 -0.47
CA VAL A 306 -1.96 -15.47 -1.09
C VAL A 306 -2.77 -14.66 -2.08
N THR A 307 -3.14 -13.43 -1.71
CA THR A 307 -4.04 -12.58 -2.51
C THR A 307 -3.32 -11.38 -3.12
N GLY A 308 -3.79 -10.95 -4.29
CA GLY A 308 -3.26 -9.80 -5.01
C GLY A 308 -2.95 -10.09 -6.48
N LYS A 309 -2.33 -9.13 -7.15
CA LYS A 309 -2.00 -9.20 -8.59
C LYS A 309 -0.65 -8.60 -8.87
N GLY A 310 0.10 -9.31 -9.71
CA GLY A 310 1.34 -8.83 -10.28
C GLY A 310 1.96 -9.84 -11.23
N PRO A 311 3.12 -9.47 -11.81
CA PRO A 311 3.71 -10.19 -12.93
C PRO A 311 4.18 -11.61 -12.58
N LEU A 312 4.58 -11.86 -11.32
CA LEU A 312 5.15 -13.15 -10.93
C LEU A 312 4.11 -14.17 -10.43
N LYS A 313 2.81 -13.81 -10.38
CA LYS A 313 1.76 -14.65 -9.80
C LYS A 313 1.73 -16.05 -10.41
N ASP A 314 1.64 -16.14 -11.73
CA ASP A 314 1.45 -17.43 -12.42
C ASP A 314 2.66 -18.34 -12.25
N GLN A 315 3.88 -17.78 -12.36
CA GLN A 315 5.13 -18.50 -12.12
C GLN A 315 5.18 -19.13 -10.72
N PHE A 316 4.75 -18.40 -9.69
CA PHE A 316 4.74 -18.92 -8.33
C PHE A 316 3.65 -19.96 -8.08
N ILE A 317 2.48 -19.79 -8.69
CA ILE A 317 1.42 -20.82 -8.63
C ILE A 317 1.92 -22.12 -9.28
N GLU A 318 2.54 -22.04 -10.46
CA GLU A 318 3.15 -23.21 -11.11
C GLU A 318 4.22 -23.87 -10.24
N GLN A 319 5.04 -23.07 -9.55
CA GLN A 319 6.04 -23.58 -8.60
C GLN A 319 5.37 -24.36 -7.45
N VAL A 320 4.35 -23.78 -6.82
CA VAL A 320 3.63 -24.41 -5.70
C VAL A 320 2.97 -25.73 -6.13
N GLU A 321 2.35 -25.76 -7.31
CA GLU A 321 1.74 -26.99 -7.84
C GLU A 321 2.76 -28.06 -8.19
N ARG A 322 3.92 -27.70 -8.76
CA ARG A 322 5.02 -28.63 -9.04
C ARG A 322 5.59 -29.23 -7.75
N GLU A 323 5.62 -28.46 -6.68
CA GLU A 323 6.21 -28.84 -5.39
C GLU A 323 5.16 -29.30 -4.38
N ARG A 324 3.92 -29.58 -4.83
CA ARG A 324 2.75 -29.87 -3.98
C ARG A 324 2.99 -30.96 -2.94
N GLU A 325 3.71 -32.02 -3.30
CA GLU A 325 4.03 -33.16 -2.41
C GLU A 325 4.95 -32.79 -1.24
N GLN A 326 5.68 -31.66 -1.34
CA GLN A 326 6.55 -31.17 -0.27
C GLN A 326 5.77 -30.45 0.85
N TYR A 327 4.51 -30.08 0.60
CA TYR A 327 3.67 -29.37 1.55
C TYR A 327 2.73 -30.34 2.27
N LYS A 328 3.18 -30.91 3.40
CA LYS A 328 2.42 -31.93 4.15
C LYS A 328 1.12 -31.41 4.75
N HIS A 329 1.17 -30.23 5.37
CA HIS A 329 0.08 -29.67 6.19
C HIS A 329 -0.54 -28.39 5.61
N ILE A 330 -0.22 -28.06 4.35
CA ILE A 330 -0.55 -26.75 3.77
C ILE A 330 -1.45 -26.92 2.55
N GLU A 331 -2.53 -26.14 2.51
CA GLU A 331 -3.37 -25.97 1.33
C GLU A 331 -3.32 -24.52 0.88
N PHE A 332 -3.01 -24.28 -0.39
CA PHE A 332 -2.91 -22.94 -0.93
C PHE A 332 -4.23 -22.46 -1.54
N CYS A 333 -4.47 -21.15 -1.46
CA CYS A 333 -5.56 -20.43 -2.09
C CYS A 333 -5.02 -19.11 -2.68
N PHE A 334 -5.33 -18.81 -3.94
CA PHE A 334 -4.80 -17.65 -4.66
C PHE A 334 -5.88 -16.66 -5.14
N PRO A 335 -6.73 -16.14 -4.24
CA PRO A 335 -7.95 -15.45 -4.63
C PRO A 335 -7.71 -14.09 -5.26
N TRP A 336 -8.52 -13.81 -6.28
CA TRP A 336 -8.75 -12.47 -6.78
C TRP A 336 -10.10 -11.98 -6.26
N LEU A 337 -10.05 -11.10 -5.27
CA LEU A 337 -11.21 -10.65 -4.51
C LEU A 337 -11.76 -9.34 -5.06
N ASP A 338 -13.04 -9.09 -4.79
CA ASP A 338 -13.59 -7.76 -4.93
C ASP A 338 -13.02 -6.86 -3.83
N ALA A 339 -12.92 -5.55 -4.09
CA ALA A 339 -12.32 -4.60 -3.16
C ALA A 339 -12.99 -4.62 -1.76
N ASP A 340 -14.31 -4.78 -1.73
CA ASP A 340 -15.09 -4.81 -0.49
C ASP A 340 -14.96 -6.16 0.26
N ASP A 341 -14.56 -7.24 -0.42
CA ASP A 341 -14.36 -8.57 0.16
C ASP A 341 -12.96 -8.75 0.76
N TYR A 342 -11.98 -7.93 0.35
CA TYR A 342 -10.60 -8.01 0.84
C TYR A 342 -10.47 -7.75 2.35
N PRO A 343 -11.01 -6.65 2.93
CA PRO A 343 -10.96 -6.42 4.37
C PRO A 343 -11.62 -7.55 5.16
N LEU A 344 -12.71 -8.11 4.62
CA LEU A 344 -13.45 -9.18 5.28
C LEU A 344 -12.63 -10.48 5.34
N LEU A 345 -12.04 -10.89 4.21
CA LEU A 345 -11.18 -12.08 4.19
C LEU A 345 -9.95 -11.89 5.07
N LEU A 346 -9.37 -10.69 5.09
CA LEU A 346 -8.25 -10.37 5.96
C LEU A 346 -8.62 -10.60 7.42
N GLY A 347 -9.79 -10.14 7.87
CA GLY A 347 -10.29 -10.33 9.25
C GLY A 347 -10.61 -11.78 9.64
N CYS A 348 -10.70 -12.70 8.67
CA CYS A 348 -10.80 -14.14 8.93
C CYS A 348 -9.46 -14.78 9.26
N ALA A 349 -8.33 -14.17 8.89
CA ALA A 349 -7.02 -14.77 9.08
C ALA A 349 -6.66 -14.94 10.56
N ASP A 350 -5.85 -15.94 10.85
CA ASP A 350 -5.28 -16.14 12.18
C ASP A 350 -3.92 -15.45 12.31
N ILE A 351 -3.12 -15.50 11.25
CA ILE A 351 -1.78 -14.89 11.16
C ILE A 351 -1.63 -14.27 9.77
N GLY A 352 -1.04 -13.08 9.71
CA GLY A 352 -0.56 -12.45 8.49
C GLY A 352 0.93 -12.69 8.27
N VAL A 353 1.37 -12.75 7.00
CA VAL A 353 2.79 -12.71 6.62
C VAL A 353 3.02 -11.52 5.72
N CYS A 354 4.06 -10.74 6.02
CA CYS A 354 4.52 -9.63 5.21
C CYS A 354 5.93 -9.90 4.70
N LEU A 355 6.07 -10.04 3.39
CA LEU A 355 7.33 -10.29 2.68
C LEU A 355 7.94 -9.02 2.08
N HIS A 356 7.26 -7.88 2.21
CA HIS A 356 7.71 -6.62 1.62
C HIS A 356 9.01 -6.16 2.27
N GLN A 357 10.02 -5.95 1.44
CA GLN A 357 11.26 -5.28 1.82
C GLN A 357 11.37 -3.97 1.04
N SER A 358 11.54 -2.86 1.77
CA SER A 358 11.68 -1.56 1.13
C SER A 358 12.97 -1.49 0.31
N SER A 359 12.88 -1.09 -0.96
CA SER A 359 14.06 -0.88 -1.82
C SER A 359 15.05 0.16 -1.27
N SER A 360 14.58 1.10 -0.42
CA SER A 360 15.42 2.08 0.27
C SER A 360 15.73 1.69 1.72
N GLY A 361 15.03 0.71 2.28
CA GLY A 361 15.07 0.35 3.69
C GLY A 361 14.17 1.21 4.61
N PHE A 362 13.45 2.21 4.06
CA PHE A 362 12.77 3.23 4.86
C PHE A 362 11.24 3.25 4.75
N ASP A 363 10.67 2.47 3.83
CA ASP A 363 9.22 2.38 3.60
C ASP A 363 8.55 1.39 4.55
N LEU A 364 7.33 1.69 5.01
CA LEU A 364 6.54 0.82 5.89
C LEU A 364 5.35 0.21 5.14
N PRO A 365 5.12 -1.11 5.24
CA PRO A 365 4.11 -1.80 4.46
C PRO A 365 2.71 -1.50 4.98
N MET A 366 1.94 -0.71 4.22
CA MET A 366 0.54 -0.42 4.53
C MET A 366 -0.32 -1.68 4.73
N LYS A 367 0.00 -2.79 4.04
CA LYS A 367 -0.69 -4.07 4.23
C LYS A 367 -0.65 -4.61 5.65
N VAL A 368 0.40 -4.30 6.42
CA VAL A 368 0.51 -4.70 7.83
C VAL A 368 -0.42 -3.86 8.69
N VAL A 369 -0.56 -2.57 8.36
CA VAL A 369 -1.55 -1.68 8.99
C VAL A 369 -2.96 -2.23 8.78
N ASP A 370 -3.30 -2.66 7.57
CA ASP A 370 -4.60 -3.28 7.26
C ASP A 370 -4.83 -4.56 8.10
N MET A 371 -3.82 -5.43 8.23
CA MET A 371 -3.92 -6.66 9.04
C MET A 371 -4.13 -6.35 10.53
N PHE A 372 -3.38 -5.38 11.06
CA PHE A 372 -3.55 -4.95 12.45
C PHE A 372 -4.93 -4.36 12.69
N ALA A 373 -5.47 -3.59 11.75
CA ALA A 373 -6.80 -2.99 11.83
C ALA A 373 -7.93 -4.01 12.03
N VAL A 374 -7.79 -5.19 11.45
CA VAL A 374 -8.75 -6.30 11.56
C VAL A 374 -8.37 -7.32 12.66
N GLY A 375 -7.38 -6.99 13.49
CA GLY A 375 -6.96 -7.79 14.64
C GLY A 375 -6.07 -8.99 14.30
N VAL A 376 -5.39 -8.97 13.15
CA VAL A 376 -4.53 -10.06 12.68
C VAL A 376 -3.06 -9.74 12.95
N PRO A 377 -2.37 -10.50 13.83
CA PRO A 377 -0.95 -10.32 14.06
C PRO A 377 -0.12 -10.79 12.87
N VAL A 378 1.06 -10.19 12.71
CA VAL A 378 1.86 -10.35 11.49
C VAL A 378 3.26 -10.89 11.79
N CYS A 379 3.70 -11.85 10.98
CA CYS A 379 5.11 -12.21 10.80
C CYS A 379 5.69 -11.36 9.66
N ALA A 380 6.60 -10.44 9.94
CA ALA A 380 7.19 -9.56 8.94
C ALA A 380 8.68 -9.83 8.73
N VAL A 381 9.13 -9.80 7.47
CA VAL A 381 10.54 -9.93 7.14
C VAL A 381 11.33 -8.72 7.67
N HIS A 382 12.55 -8.97 8.14
CA HIS A 382 13.41 -7.95 8.71
C HIS A 382 13.98 -6.99 7.65
N TYR A 383 13.94 -5.68 7.96
CA TYR A 383 14.70 -4.60 7.35
C TYR A 383 14.65 -3.37 8.27
N ASP A 384 15.47 -2.35 8.01
CA ASP A 384 15.82 -1.29 8.97
C ASP A 384 14.64 -0.66 9.74
N CYS A 385 13.58 -0.20 9.05
CA CYS A 385 12.48 0.52 9.71
C CYS A 385 11.29 -0.36 10.13
N ILE A 386 11.25 -1.67 9.82
CA ILE A 386 10.06 -2.50 10.09
C ILE A 386 9.67 -2.54 11.57
N GLY A 387 10.66 -2.38 12.47
CA GLY A 387 10.46 -2.37 13.93
C GLY A 387 9.65 -1.17 14.44
N GLU A 388 9.48 -0.12 13.63
CA GLU A 388 8.58 0.99 13.95
C GLU A 388 7.11 0.56 13.92
N LEU A 389 6.75 -0.37 13.01
CA LEU A 389 5.40 -0.88 12.80
C LEU A 389 5.18 -2.21 13.53
N VAL A 390 6.05 -3.19 13.32
CA VAL A 390 5.95 -4.54 13.92
C VAL A 390 6.81 -4.60 15.18
N ARG A 391 6.16 -4.50 16.33
CA ARG A 391 6.79 -4.57 17.65
C ARG A 391 6.69 -5.99 18.18
N ARG A 392 7.87 -6.60 18.35
CA ARG A 392 8.04 -7.98 18.81
C ARG A 392 7.23 -8.25 20.07
N ASP A 393 6.49 -9.34 20.06
CA ASP A 393 5.67 -9.84 21.17
C ASP A 393 4.54 -8.88 21.61
N GLN A 394 4.31 -7.78 20.87
CA GLN A 394 3.19 -6.87 21.08
C GLN A 394 2.13 -7.06 20.01
N ASN A 395 2.46 -6.84 18.74
CA ASN A 395 1.51 -6.91 17.62
C ASN A 395 1.92 -7.92 16.53
N GLY A 396 3.14 -8.44 16.60
CA GLY A 396 3.65 -9.40 15.64
C GLY A 396 5.04 -9.89 15.99
N VAL A 397 5.66 -10.55 15.03
CA VAL A 397 7.02 -11.08 15.11
C VAL A 397 7.80 -10.72 13.84
N ILE A 398 9.12 -10.55 13.99
CA ILE A 398 10.02 -10.28 12.88
C ILE A 398 10.83 -11.55 12.61
N PHE A 399 11.03 -11.88 11.33
CA PHE A 399 11.86 -13.01 10.90
C PHE A 399 12.92 -12.58 9.88
N GLN A 400 14.01 -13.35 9.78
CA GLN A 400 15.11 -13.04 8.85
C GLN A 400 15.11 -13.92 7.59
N ASP A 401 14.75 -15.19 7.71
CA ASP A 401 14.80 -16.17 6.63
C ASP A 401 13.63 -17.18 6.73
N SER A 402 13.61 -18.16 5.81
CA SER A 402 12.56 -19.17 5.75
C SER A 402 12.53 -20.10 6.96
N HIS A 403 13.69 -20.42 7.55
CA HIS A 403 13.76 -21.25 8.75
C HIS A 403 13.19 -20.50 9.96
N ASP A 404 13.62 -19.26 10.17
CA ASP A 404 13.10 -18.40 11.24
C ASP A 404 11.58 -18.16 11.06
N LEU A 405 11.09 -17.96 9.83
CA LEU A 405 9.65 -17.87 9.60
C LEU A 405 8.92 -19.16 10.00
N SER A 406 9.46 -20.33 9.65
CA SER A 406 8.88 -21.63 10.02
C SER A 406 8.80 -21.77 11.55
N ASP A 407 9.91 -21.53 12.26
CA ASP A 407 9.98 -21.57 13.72
C ASP A 407 8.94 -20.64 14.38
N ARG A 408 8.76 -19.44 13.82
CA ARG A 408 7.79 -18.46 14.33
C ARG A 408 6.36 -18.95 14.11
N LEU A 409 6.04 -19.48 12.93
CA LEU A 409 4.72 -20.04 12.65
C LEU A 409 4.41 -21.22 13.56
N GLU A 410 5.33 -22.16 13.72
CA GLU A 410 5.16 -23.30 14.63
C GLU A 410 4.98 -22.84 16.08
N SER A 411 5.78 -21.87 16.53
CA SER A 411 5.65 -21.33 17.88
C SER A 411 4.32 -20.62 18.11
N LEU A 412 3.73 -19.97 17.11
CA LEU A 412 2.46 -19.25 17.22
C LEU A 412 1.27 -20.21 17.13
N LEU A 413 1.36 -21.27 16.31
CA LEU A 413 0.28 -22.20 16.04
C LEU A 413 0.30 -23.47 16.92
N ARG A 414 1.32 -23.66 17.75
CA ARG A 414 1.37 -24.78 18.69
C ARG A 414 0.16 -24.80 19.62
N GLY A 415 -0.60 -25.90 19.59
CA GLY A 415 -1.80 -26.07 20.39
C GLY A 415 -3.04 -25.32 19.88
N PHE A 416 -2.98 -24.76 18.68
CA PHE A 416 -4.14 -24.15 18.00
C PHE A 416 -5.28 -25.18 17.80
N PRO A 417 -6.57 -24.76 17.88
CA PRO A 417 -7.04 -23.38 18.10
C PRO A 417 -7.08 -22.94 19.57
N ASP A 418 -7.17 -23.87 20.53
CA ASP A 418 -7.59 -23.55 21.91
C ASP A 418 -6.45 -23.24 22.89
N ARG A 419 -5.20 -23.57 22.57
CA ARG A 419 -4.04 -23.45 23.48
C ARG A 419 -2.87 -22.68 22.86
N CYS A 420 -3.16 -21.80 21.91
CA CYS A 420 -2.16 -21.01 21.20
C CYS A 420 -1.84 -19.69 21.93
N LEU A 421 -1.36 -19.78 23.18
CA LEU A 421 -1.21 -18.64 24.11
C LEU A 421 -0.43 -17.45 23.53
N LYS A 422 0.64 -17.70 22.76
CA LYS A 422 1.43 -16.63 22.13
C LYS A 422 0.60 -15.88 21.09
N LEU A 423 -0.15 -16.60 20.25
CA LEU A 423 -1.01 -16.01 19.24
C LEU A 423 -2.17 -15.23 19.88
N GLU A 424 -2.81 -15.79 20.90
CA GLU A 424 -3.88 -15.14 21.67
C GLU A 424 -3.39 -13.85 22.33
N SER A 425 -2.17 -13.86 22.89
CA SER A 425 -1.55 -12.66 23.47
C SER A 425 -1.38 -11.55 22.43
N LEU A 426 -0.88 -11.87 21.22
CA LEU A 426 -0.73 -10.89 20.15
C LEU A 426 -2.07 -10.33 19.68
N LYS A 427 -3.09 -11.19 19.48
CA LYS A 427 -4.44 -10.78 19.11
C LYS A 427 -5.08 -9.87 20.18
N SER A 428 -4.90 -10.20 21.46
CA SER A 428 -5.41 -9.40 22.58
C SER A 428 -4.75 -8.02 22.63
N ASN A 429 -3.42 -7.96 22.50
CA ASN A 429 -2.67 -6.71 22.47
C ASN A 429 -3.09 -5.80 21.31
N LEU A 430 -3.30 -6.36 20.12
CA LEU A 430 -3.85 -5.62 18.98
C LEU A 430 -5.22 -5.03 19.31
N LYS A 431 -6.15 -5.86 19.80
CA LYS A 431 -7.50 -5.43 20.18
C LYS A 431 -7.50 -4.28 21.17
N ASN A 432 -6.61 -4.31 22.16
CA ASN A 432 -6.51 -3.26 23.19
C ASN A 432 -5.92 -1.94 22.68
N ASN A 433 -5.13 -1.97 21.61
CA ASN A 433 -4.47 -0.77 21.06
C ASN A 433 -5.23 -0.11 19.90
N LEU A 434 -6.18 -0.82 19.26
CA LEU A 434 -6.86 -0.38 18.05
C LEU A 434 -7.68 0.90 18.19
N SER A 435 -8.25 1.19 19.36
CA SER A 435 -9.11 2.39 19.55
C SER A 435 -8.37 3.72 19.37
N ASN A 436 -7.03 3.70 19.41
CA ASN A 436 -6.20 4.90 19.40
C ASN A 436 -5.55 5.19 18.04
N GLU A 437 -5.73 4.31 17.04
CA GLU A 437 -4.96 4.36 15.79
C GLU A 437 -5.88 4.50 14.57
N ASN A 438 -6.12 5.74 14.11
CA ASN A 438 -6.88 6.04 12.89
C ASN A 438 -6.15 7.10 12.05
N TRP A 439 -6.15 6.92 10.72
CA TRP A 439 -5.61 7.89 9.75
C TRP A 439 -6.11 9.31 9.98
N SER A 440 -7.39 9.51 10.26
CA SER A 440 -7.97 10.84 10.47
C SER A 440 -7.29 11.57 11.63
N THR A 441 -7.09 10.88 12.76
CA THR A 441 -6.47 11.45 13.96
C THR A 441 -4.98 11.73 13.74
N GLU A 442 -4.27 10.79 13.11
CA GLU A 442 -2.84 10.95 12.78
C GLU A 442 -2.62 12.13 11.82
N TRP A 443 -3.46 12.22 10.78
CA TRP A 443 -3.45 13.33 9.84
C TRP A 443 -3.75 14.66 10.52
N GLU A 444 -4.77 14.74 11.38
CA GLU A 444 -5.07 15.96 12.11
C GLU A 444 -3.94 16.37 13.07
N THR A 445 -3.24 15.41 13.66
CA THR A 445 -2.14 15.68 14.60
C THR A 445 -0.90 16.22 13.87
N VAL A 446 -0.56 15.63 12.72
CA VAL A 446 0.68 15.94 12.01
C VAL A 446 0.47 17.01 10.93
N MET A 447 -0.52 16.79 10.06
CA MET A 447 -0.65 17.55 8.82
C MET A 447 -1.32 18.90 9.03
N LYS A 448 -2.41 18.95 9.79
CA LYS A 448 -3.21 20.17 10.02
C LYS A 448 -2.38 21.36 10.53
N PRO A 449 -1.45 21.22 11.51
CA PRO A 449 -0.59 22.31 11.94
C PRO A 449 0.37 22.80 10.84
N LEU A 450 0.85 21.90 9.97
CA LEU A 450 1.82 22.24 8.92
C LEU A 450 1.18 23.12 7.84
N ILE A 451 -0.06 22.83 7.47
CA ILE A 451 -0.81 23.62 6.48
C ILE A 451 -1.52 24.85 7.07
N ARG A 452 -1.41 25.06 8.39
CA ARG A 452 -2.00 26.19 9.14
C ARG A 452 -3.51 26.30 8.88
N LEU A 453 -4.21 25.18 9.11
CA LEU A 453 -5.67 25.13 9.09
C LEU A 453 -6.32 25.52 10.41
#